data_AF-A0A1A7XR40-F1
#
_entry.id   AF-A0A1A7XR40-F1
#
_cell.length_a   1.000
_cell.length_b   1.000
_cell.length_c   1.000
_cell.angle_alpha   90.00
_cell.angle_beta   90.00
_cell.angle_gamma   90.00
#
_symmetry.space_group_name_H-M   'P 1'
#
loop_
_entity.id
_entity.type
_entity.pdbx_description
1 polymer ?
#
loop_
_entity_poly.entity_id
_entity_poly.type
_entity_poly.pdbx_seq_one_letter_code
_entity_poly.pdbx_strand_id
1 'polypeptide(L)'
;MRTTLWLLHVLISSWWLLVSATLSKTDARKSHKAESETALAELSVLERGLVVSDLHWKDVVKEEKRSCSHIKKTFEGPVLGYVTPWNSHGYDVAKMFGSKLTSVSPVWLQLRRRAPETFDVTGLHDHDSSWVKAVRKSNKKVRMVPRLLFDGWSYHDYMSVLGSEDEIEELGSELVDVAKTEGFDGFTLELWSQLGGNKRKELVHLVKHLCEALKSKKLDCILVIPPAVTSTGQPGMFGREEFEELAPVVDGFSLMTYDYSSGP
;
A
#
# COMPACT_ATOMS: atom_id res chain seq x y z
N MET A 1 -44.38 28.41 -59.37
CA MET A 1 -43.32 27.90 -58.47
C MET A 1 -42.16 28.90 -58.29
N ARG A 2 -42.44 30.19 -58.10
CA ARG A 2 -41.42 31.23 -57.84
C ARG A 2 -41.74 32.12 -56.63
N THR A 3 -42.94 31.99 -56.07
CA THR A 3 -43.42 32.72 -54.89
C THR A 3 -43.35 31.90 -53.60
N THR A 4 -43.25 30.57 -53.70
CA THR A 4 -43.10 29.67 -52.54
C THR A 4 -41.66 29.53 -52.03
N LEU A 5 -40.63 29.83 -52.85
CA LEU A 5 -39.22 29.82 -52.40
C LEU A 5 -38.81 31.07 -51.63
N TRP A 6 -39.48 32.22 -51.84
CA TRP A 6 -39.16 33.45 -51.13
C TRP A 6 -39.65 33.45 -49.67
N LEU A 7 -40.77 32.79 -49.40
CA LEU A 7 -41.32 32.64 -48.04
C LEU A 7 -40.47 31.70 -47.16
N LEU A 8 -39.78 30.72 -47.75
CA LEU A 8 -38.89 29.82 -47.00
C LEU A 8 -37.56 30.48 -46.60
N HIS A 9 -37.04 31.42 -47.38
CA HIS A 9 -35.80 32.12 -47.05
C HIS A 9 -35.98 33.21 -45.97
N VAL A 10 -37.15 33.84 -45.90
CA VAL A 10 -37.45 34.84 -44.86
C VAL A 10 -37.71 34.17 -43.49
N LEU A 11 -38.28 32.96 -43.47
CA LEU A 11 -38.51 32.21 -42.22
C LEU A 11 -37.23 31.60 -41.63
N ILE A 12 -36.23 31.28 -42.46
CA ILE A 12 -34.94 30.74 -41.99
C ILE A 12 -34.01 31.87 -41.49
N SER A 13 -34.11 33.08 -42.03
CA SER A 13 -33.31 34.22 -41.55
C SER A 13 -33.84 34.84 -40.24
N SER A 14 -35.11 34.60 -39.87
CA SER A 14 -35.69 35.09 -38.61
C SER A 14 -35.40 34.19 -37.39
N TRP A 15 -34.81 33.01 -37.58
CA TRP A 15 -34.47 32.08 -36.48
C TRP A 15 -33.00 32.14 -36.05
N TRP A 16 -32.20 33.04 -36.65
CA TRP A 16 -30.80 33.23 -36.30
C TRP A 16 -30.54 34.43 -35.37
N LEU A 17 -31.59 35.04 -34.81
CA LEU A 17 -31.48 36.26 -33.99
C LEU A 17 -32.04 36.15 -32.57
N LEU A 18 -32.32 34.95 -32.06
CA LEU A 18 -32.85 34.75 -30.70
C LEU A 18 -32.13 33.69 -29.85
N VAL A 19 -30.88 33.36 -30.17
CA VAL A 19 -29.98 32.83 -29.14
C VAL A 19 -29.30 34.01 -28.47
N SER A 20 -30.06 34.71 -27.63
CA SER A 20 -29.45 35.44 -26.52
C SER A 20 -28.81 34.39 -25.64
N ALA A 21 -27.55 34.04 -25.94
CA ALA A 21 -26.66 33.51 -24.94
C ALA A 21 -26.66 34.56 -23.83
N THR A 22 -27.39 34.28 -22.75
CA THR A 22 -27.20 35.00 -21.51
C THR A 22 -25.77 34.69 -21.10
N LEU A 23 -24.85 35.56 -21.52
CA LEU A 23 -23.62 35.82 -20.78
C LEU A 23 -24.10 36.28 -19.41
N SER A 24 -24.43 35.30 -18.56
CA SER A 24 -24.39 35.47 -17.13
C SER A 24 -23.03 36.11 -16.88
N LYS A 25 -23.03 37.32 -16.31
CA LYS A 25 -21.81 37.91 -15.79
C LYS A 25 -21.18 36.79 -14.99
N THR A 26 -20.03 36.31 -15.46
CA THR A 26 -19.16 35.51 -14.63
C THR A 26 -18.81 36.48 -13.53
N ASP A 27 -19.56 36.41 -12.42
CA ASP A 27 -19.04 36.87 -11.16
C ASP A 27 -17.69 36.20 -11.11
N ALA A 28 -16.64 37.01 -11.17
CA ALA A 28 -15.32 36.57 -10.80
C ALA A 28 -15.46 36.18 -9.34
N ARG A 29 -15.94 34.95 -9.08
CA ARG A 29 -15.75 34.26 -7.83
C ARG A 29 -14.25 34.31 -7.68
N LYS A 30 -13.77 35.23 -6.83
CA LYS A 30 -12.40 35.24 -6.37
C LYS A 30 -12.08 33.79 -6.10
N SER A 31 -11.15 33.23 -6.87
CA SER A 31 -10.57 31.95 -6.53
C SER A 31 -10.12 32.11 -5.09
N HIS A 32 -10.84 31.46 -4.16
CA HIS A 32 -10.44 31.42 -2.76
C HIS A 32 -9.24 30.49 -2.71
N LYS A 33 -8.09 31.01 -3.15
CA LYS A 33 -6.82 30.33 -3.07
C LYS A 33 -6.48 30.29 -1.59
N ALA A 34 -6.65 29.14 -0.95
CA ALA A 34 -6.17 28.93 0.40
C ALA A 34 -4.64 29.10 0.37
N GLU A 35 -4.11 29.93 1.26
CA GLU A 35 -2.67 30.10 1.40
C GLU A 35 -2.09 28.83 2.03
N SER A 36 -1.04 28.31 1.39
CA SER A 36 -0.28 27.15 1.89
C SER A 36 0.97 27.68 2.56
N GLU A 37 1.17 27.32 3.83
CA GLU A 37 2.38 27.63 4.58
C GLU A 37 3.34 26.43 4.50
N THR A 38 4.62 26.68 4.17
CA THR A 38 5.62 25.62 3.95
C THR A 38 6.69 25.53 5.03
N ALA A 39 6.67 26.43 6.01
CA ALA A 39 7.60 26.40 7.12
C ALA A 39 7.24 25.27 8.10
N LEU A 40 8.27 24.57 8.59
CA LEU A 40 8.11 23.59 9.66
C LEU A 40 7.49 24.25 10.91
N ALA A 41 6.71 23.49 11.65
CA ALA A 41 6.11 23.93 12.90
C ALA A 41 7.01 23.58 14.10
N GLU A 42 7.01 24.40 15.14
CA GLU A 42 7.73 24.09 16.40
C GLU A 42 7.01 23.02 17.22
N LEU A 43 5.67 22.99 17.12
CA LEU A 43 4.79 22.11 17.88
C LEU A 43 4.11 21.08 16.98
N SER A 44 3.76 19.93 17.55
CA SER A 44 2.99 18.89 16.87
C SER A 44 1.57 19.35 16.54
N VAL A 45 0.89 18.64 15.63
CA VAL A 45 -0.53 18.89 15.33
C VAL A 45 -1.45 18.70 16.56
N LEU A 46 -1.04 17.84 17.51
CA LEU A 46 -1.76 17.61 18.77
C LEU A 46 -1.65 18.83 19.69
N GLU A 47 -0.43 19.33 19.90
CA GLU A 47 -0.17 20.50 20.75
C GLU A 47 -0.75 21.79 20.17
N ARG A 48 -0.90 21.85 18.84
CA ARG A 48 -1.56 22.96 18.13
C ARG A 48 -3.09 22.84 18.10
N GLY A 49 -3.67 21.77 18.65
CA GLY A 49 -5.12 21.57 18.67
C GLY A 49 -5.75 21.37 17.28
N LEU A 50 -4.99 20.84 16.32
CA LEU A 50 -5.46 20.64 14.93
C LEU A 50 -6.18 19.30 14.70
N VAL A 51 -6.13 18.40 15.69
CA VAL A 51 -6.86 17.12 15.65
C VAL A 51 -8.26 17.34 16.22
N VAL A 52 -9.20 17.69 15.35
CA VAL A 52 -10.58 18.06 15.69
C VAL A 52 -11.58 17.24 14.89
N SER A 53 -12.80 17.07 15.43
CA SER A 53 -13.90 16.37 14.73
C SER A 53 -14.57 17.23 13.66
N ASP A 54 -14.69 18.54 13.89
CA ASP A 54 -15.26 19.50 12.95
C ASP A 54 -14.15 20.17 12.13
N LEU A 55 -13.69 19.49 11.08
CA LEU A 55 -12.52 19.88 10.29
C LEU A 55 -12.90 20.79 9.11
N HIS A 56 -12.29 21.96 9.03
CA HIS A 56 -12.46 22.86 7.88
C HIS A 56 -11.35 22.65 6.83
N TRP A 57 -11.72 22.44 5.56
CA TRP A 57 -10.77 22.11 4.49
C TRP A 57 -9.65 23.15 4.31
N LYS A 58 -9.92 24.43 4.55
CA LYS A 58 -8.93 25.51 4.48
C LYS A 58 -7.79 25.30 5.49
N ASP A 59 -8.10 24.79 6.68
CA ASP A 59 -7.09 24.53 7.70
C ASP A 59 -6.20 23.37 7.29
N VAL A 60 -6.77 22.35 6.65
CA VAL A 60 -5.98 21.24 6.06
C VAL A 60 -5.02 21.75 5.01
N VAL A 61 -5.50 22.52 4.02
CA VAL A 61 -4.65 23.05 2.94
C VAL A 61 -3.55 23.99 3.47
N LYS A 62 -3.86 24.73 4.53
CA LYS A 62 -2.90 25.60 5.21
C LYS A 62 -1.82 24.82 5.95
N GLU A 63 -2.20 23.74 6.64
CA GLU A 63 -1.35 23.04 7.62
C GLU A 63 -0.71 21.73 7.12
N GLU A 64 -1.18 21.13 6.01
CA GLU A 64 -0.77 19.78 5.57
C GLU A 64 0.74 19.59 5.38
N LYS A 65 1.45 20.65 4.96
CA LYS A 65 2.90 20.62 4.73
C LYS A 65 3.72 21.00 5.95
N ARG A 66 3.08 21.41 7.05
CA ARG A 66 3.72 21.95 8.25
C ARG A 66 3.95 20.88 9.30
N SER A 67 4.83 19.93 8.99
CA SER A 67 5.27 18.95 9.98
C SER A 67 6.08 19.61 11.10
N CYS A 68 6.06 19.00 12.29
CA CYS A 68 6.88 19.45 13.42
C CYS A 68 8.38 19.23 13.14
N SER A 69 9.19 20.25 13.39
CA SER A 69 10.66 20.23 13.25
C SER A 69 11.30 19.18 14.19
N HIS A 70 10.71 18.96 15.36
CA HIS A 70 11.15 17.99 16.35
C HIS A 70 10.49 16.62 16.12
N ILE A 71 11.09 15.81 15.23
CA ILE A 71 10.58 14.48 14.88
C ILE A 71 10.77 13.50 16.05
N LYS A 72 9.68 13.20 16.76
CA LYS A 72 9.64 12.23 17.86
C LYS A 72 8.66 11.09 17.58
N LYS A 73 9.01 9.85 17.94
CA LYS A 73 8.06 8.73 17.96
C LYS A 73 7.11 8.91 19.16
N THR A 74 5.80 8.96 18.90
CA THR A 74 4.75 9.16 19.92
C THR A 74 3.87 7.93 20.11
N PHE A 75 3.91 6.99 19.15
CA PHE A 75 3.24 5.71 19.24
C PHE A 75 4.24 4.65 19.68
N GLU A 76 3.96 3.96 20.79
CA GLU A 76 4.90 3.00 21.37
C GLU A 76 4.97 1.70 20.56
N GLY A 77 3.87 1.28 19.94
CA GLY A 77 3.78 0.01 19.21
C GLY A 77 4.60 -0.06 17.92
N PRO A 78 4.58 -1.23 17.24
CA PRO A 78 5.19 -1.42 15.94
C PRO A 78 4.53 -0.55 14.86
N VAL A 79 5.33 -0.01 13.94
CA VAL A 79 4.88 0.79 12.80
C VAL A 79 5.57 0.30 11.55
N LEU A 80 4.80 -0.37 10.68
CA LEU A 80 5.22 -0.81 9.36
C LEU A 80 4.82 0.25 8.32
N GLY A 81 5.79 0.77 7.57
CA GLY A 81 5.54 1.70 6.46
C GLY A 81 5.75 1.04 5.10
N TYR A 82 4.74 1.04 4.23
CA TYR A 82 4.89 0.61 2.84
C TYR A 82 5.45 1.74 1.97
N VAL A 83 6.37 1.40 1.07
CA VAL A 83 6.98 2.34 0.11
C VAL A 83 6.88 1.76 -1.28
N THR A 84 6.35 2.52 -2.25
CA THR A 84 6.06 2.03 -3.60
C THR A 84 6.85 2.80 -4.65
N PRO A 85 7.38 2.14 -5.70
CA PRO A 85 8.10 2.82 -6.79
C PRO A 85 7.26 3.87 -7.54
N TRP A 86 5.96 3.61 -7.71
CA TRP A 86 5.05 4.50 -8.44
C TRP A 86 4.58 5.72 -7.63
N ASN A 87 4.85 5.78 -6.32
CA ASN A 87 4.66 6.97 -5.50
C ASN A 87 5.97 7.34 -4.81
N SER A 88 6.88 7.92 -5.59
CA SER A 88 8.26 8.20 -5.19
C SER A 88 8.39 9.09 -3.95
N HIS A 89 7.37 9.90 -3.64
CA HIS A 89 7.35 10.70 -2.41
C HIS A 89 7.50 9.85 -1.14
N GLY A 90 7.03 8.59 -1.17
CA GLY A 90 7.20 7.65 -0.05
C GLY A 90 8.66 7.40 0.34
N TYR A 91 9.60 7.45 -0.62
CA TYR A 91 11.03 7.30 -0.34
C TYR A 91 11.58 8.46 0.49
N ASP A 92 11.11 9.68 0.20
CA ASP A 92 11.48 10.88 0.96
C ASP A 92 10.85 10.89 2.35
N VAL A 93 9.58 10.53 2.44
CA VAL A 93 8.85 10.39 3.71
C VAL A 93 9.53 9.37 4.62
N ALA A 94 9.94 8.21 4.09
CA ALA A 94 10.63 7.18 4.86
C ALA A 94 12.00 7.66 5.40
N LYS A 95 12.75 8.47 4.63
CA LYS A 95 14.00 9.09 5.10
C LYS A 95 13.74 10.13 6.18
N MET A 96 12.74 10.99 5.97
CA MET A 96 12.42 12.10 6.87
C MET A 96 11.90 11.59 8.22
N PHE A 97 10.98 10.63 8.20
CA PHE A 97 10.27 10.14 9.37
C PHE A 97 10.70 8.75 9.83
N GLY A 98 11.85 8.25 9.35
CA GLY A 98 12.33 6.90 9.66
C GLY A 98 12.49 6.61 11.16
N SER A 99 12.72 7.63 11.99
CA SER A 99 12.74 7.49 13.46
C SER A 99 11.39 7.11 14.09
N LYS A 100 10.28 7.30 13.37
CA LYS A 100 8.94 6.89 13.80
C LYS A 100 8.59 5.45 13.39
N LEU A 101 9.33 4.87 12.46
CA LEU A 101 9.07 3.55 11.89
C LEU A 101 9.86 2.48 12.66
N THR A 102 9.24 1.31 12.86
CA THR A 102 9.97 0.11 13.31
C THR A 102 10.46 -0.70 12.12
N SER A 103 9.66 -0.73 11.06
CA SER A 103 9.93 -1.50 9.85
C SER A 103 9.46 -0.74 8.62
N VAL A 104 10.12 -0.98 7.50
CA VAL A 104 9.74 -0.47 6.18
C VAL A 104 9.59 -1.66 5.24
N SER A 105 8.48 -1.70 4.50
CA SER A 105 8.20 -2.71 3.49
C SER A 105 8.18 -2.07 2.10
N PRO A 106 9.33 -2.04 1.41
CA PRO A 106 9.35 -1.63 0.01
C PRO A 106 8.60 -2.63 -0.87
N VAL A 107 7.83 -2.12 -1.82
CA VAL A 107 6.98 -2.90 -2.72
C VAL A 107 7.71 -3.13 -4.05
N TRP A 108 8.70 -4.01 -4.02
CA TRP A 108 9.54 -4.34 -5.18
C TRP A 108 9.39 -5.76 -5.65
N LEU A 109 9.21 -6.70 -4.73
CA LEU A 109 9.52 -8.09 -4.99
C LEU A 109 8.30 -8.90 -5.40
N GLN A 110 8.51 -9.81 -6.35
CA GLN A 110 7.55 -10.85 -6.70
C GLN A 110 8.26 -12.20 -6.71
N LEU A 111 7.64 -13.19 -6.09
CA LEU A 111 8.09 -14.57 -6.10
C LEU A 111 7.45 -15.30 -7.29
N ARG A 112 8.29 -15.93 -8.12
CA ARG A 112 7.87 -16.76 -9.26
C ARG A 112 8.33 -18.19 -9.04
N ARG A 113 7.48 -19.15 -9.41
CA ARG A 113 7.90 -20.55 -9.64
C ARG A 113 8.27 -20.71 -11.11
N ARG A 114 9.49 -21.15 -11.40
CA ARG A 114 10.03 -21.29 -12.77
C ARG A 114 9.93 -22.71 -13.29
N ALA A 115 10.17 -23.67 -12.41
CA ALA A 115 10.10 -25.11 -12.63
C ALA A 115 9.85 -25.80 -11.27
N PRO A 116 9.66 -27.12 -11.22
CA PRO A 116 9.67 -27.85 -9.95
C PRO A 116 10.93 -27.54 -9.14
N GLU A 117 10.76 -27.21 -7.86
CA GLU A 117 11.86 -26.87 -6.94
C GLU A 117 12.77 -25.76 -7.47
N THR A 118 12.23 -24.85 -8.30
CA THR A 118 12.99 -23.72 -8.83
C THR A 118 12.18 -22.46 -8.67
N PHE A 119 12.59 -21.63 -7.72
CA PHE A 119 11.97 -20.36 -7.39
C PHE A 119 12.88 -19.20 -7.76
N ASP A 120 12.29 -18.03 -8.01
CA ASP A 120 13.02 -16.84 -8.39
C ASP A 120 12.33 -15.61 -7.78
N VAL A 121 13.10 -14.80 -7.05
CA VAL A 121 12.66 -13.51 -6.52
C VAL A 121 13.00 -12.41 -7.52
N THR A 122 11.97 -11.97 -8.23
CA THR A 122 12.06 -10.88 -9.21
C THR A 122 11.85 -9.51 -8.57
N GLY A 123 12.23 -8.44 -9.29
CA GLY A 123 12.09 -7.05 -8.81
C GLY A 123 13.30 -6.51 -8.04
N LEU A 124 14.36 -7.30 -7.89
CA LEU A 124 15.58 -6.91 -7.17
C LEU A 124 16.31 -5.68 -7.75
N HIS A 125 16.10 -5.37 -9.03
CA HIS A 125 16.68 -4.18 -9.66
C HIS A 125 16.16 -2.85 -9.07
N ASP A 126 15.01 -2.86 -8.38
CA ASP A 126 14.46 -1.70 -7.67
C ASP A 126 15.06 -1.52 -6.27
N HIS A 127 15.90 -2.46 -5.81
CA HIS A 127 16.56 -2.35 -4.51
C HIS A 127 17.65 -1.25 -4.53
N ASP A 128 17.32 -0.12 -3.91
CA ASP A 128 18.26 0.98 -3.69
C ASP A 128 18.94 0.89 -2.31
N SER A 129 20.16 0.32 -2.30
CA SER A 129 20.99 0.21 -1.09
C SER A 129 21.40 1.56 -0.49
N SER A 130 21.48 2.63 -1.29
CA SER A 130 21.79 3.97 -0.81
C SER A 130 20.60 4.58 -0.08
N TRP A 131 19.39 4.38 -0.60
CA TRP A 131 18.16 4.74 0.07
C TRP A 131 17.97 3.98 1.39
N VAL A 132 18.21 2.66 1.41
CA VAL A 132 18.16 1.86 2.65
C VAL A 132 19.08 2.43 3.73
N LYS A 133 20.32 2.80 3.37
CA LYS A 133 21.27 3.45 4.28
C LYS A 133 20.76 4.81 4.76
N ALA A 134 20.13 5.59 3.89
CA ALA A 134 19.58 6.90 4.24
C ALA A 134 18.43 6.78 5.25
N VAL A 135 17.51 5.81 5.08
CA VAL A 135 16.43 5.54 6.05
C VAL A 135 17.00 5.12 7.40
N ARG A 136 18.00 4.22 7.41
CA ARG A 136 18.64 3.76 8.65
C ARG A 136 19.50 4.83 9.34
N LYS A 137 19.77 5.97 8.71
CA LYS A 137 20.52 7.09 9.31
C LYS A 137 19.78 7.69 10.51
N SER A 138 18.47 7.86 10.43
CA SER A 138 17.64 8.41 11.52
C SER A 138 17.30 7.38 12.60
N ASN A 139 17.27 6.10 12.24
CA ASN A 139 17.04 5.00 13.17
C ASN A 139 17.70 3.73 12.65
N LYS A 140 18.84 3.36 13.24
CA LYS A 140 19.62 2.19 12.84
C LYS A 140 18.90 0.86 13.07
N LYS A 141 17.81 0.85 13.85
CA LYS A 141 17.01 -0.34 14.18
C LYS A 141 15.84 -0.56 13.20
N VAL A 142 15.63 0.33 12.22
CA VAL A 142 14.57 0.12 11.22
C VAL A 142 14.85 -1.15 10.44
N ARG A 143 13.89 -2.06 10.46
CA ARG A 143 13.92 -3.33 9.72
C ARG A 143 13.45 -3.12 8.28
N MET A 144 14.21 -3.60 7.30
CA MET A 144 13.87 -3.64 5.89
C MET A 144 13.24 -4.98 5.56
N VAL A 145 11.92 -5.00 5.41
CA VAL A 145 11.10 -6.21 5.22
C VAL A 145 10.28 -6.09 3.93
N PRO A 146 10.92 -6.13 2.74
CA PRO A 146 10.24 -5.94 1.47
C PRO A 146 9.01 -6.82 1.32
N ARG A 147 7.99 -6.27 0.68
CA ARG A 147 6.78 -7.01 0.36
C ARG A 147 7.12 -8.03 -0.72
N LEU A 148 6.83 -9.29 -0.44
CA LEU A 148 7.01 -10.39 -1.37
C LEU A 148 5.64 -10.91 -1.81
N LEU A 149 5.27 -10.58 -3.04
CA LEU A 149 4.01 -11.00 -3.65
C LEU A 149 4.20 -12.32 -4.38
N PHE A 150 3.35 -13.32 -4.11
CA PHE A 150 3.28 -14.54 -4.91
C PHE A 150 2.50 -14.21 -6.20
N ASP A 151 3.22 -13.89 -7.27
CA ASP A 151 2.63 -13.33 -8.50
C ASP A 151 2.72 -14.31 -9.68
N GLY A 152 1.67 -14.38 -10.49
CA GLY A 152 1.60 -15.21 -11.70
C GLY A 152 1.65 -16.72 -11.45
N TRP A 153 1.36 -17.16 -10.24
CA TRP A 153 1.20 -18.57 -9.91
C TRP A 153 -0.15 -19.07 -10.45
N SER A 154 -0.14 -20.19 -11.15
CA SER A 154 -1.38 -20.90 -11.48
C SER A 154 -1.89 -21.68 -10.27
N TYR A 155 -3.16 -22.10 -10.31
CA TYR A 155 -3.68 -23.04 -9.31
C TYR A 155 -2.84 -24.32 -9.23
N HIS A 156 -2.32 -24.80 -10.37
CA HIS A 156 -1.45 -25.98 -10.41
C HIS A 156 -0.12 -25.73 -9.68
N ASP A 157 0.47 -24.54 -9.81
CA ASP A 157 1.70 -24.17 -9.09
C ASP A 157 1.46 -24.19 -7.58
N TYR A 158 0.37 -23.60 -7.13
CA TYR A 158 -0.02 -23.69 -5.72
C TYR A 158 -0.18 -25.14 -5.28
N MET A 159 -0.87 -25.98 -6.05
CA MET A 159 -1.08 -27.37 -5.64
C MET A 159 0.20 -28.21 -5.64
N SER A 160 1.13 -27.92 -6.55
CA SER A 160 2.44 -28.58 -6.59
C SER A 160 3.27 -28.25 -5.34
N VAL A 161 3.33 -26.97 -4.95
CA VAL A 161 4.10 -26.54 -3.79
C VAL A 161 3.42 -26.94 -2.48
N LEU A 162 2.11 -26.68 -2.34
CA LEU A 162 1.36 -27.03 -1.13
C LEU A 162 1.27 -28.54 -0.87
N GLY A 163 1.56 -29.38 -1.88
CA GLY A 163 1.54 -30.82 -1.78
C GLY A 163 2.92 -31.48 -1.62
N SER A 164 4.00 -30.70 -1.54
CA SER A 164 5.39 -31.22 -1.53
C SER A 164 6.24 -30.49 -0.49
N GLU A 165 6.70 -31.20 0.54
CA GLU A 165 7.63 -30.65 1.54
C GLU A 165 8.95 -30.21 0.91
N ASP A 166 9.45 -30.93 -0.09
CA ASP A 166 10.69 -30.58 -0.80
C ASP A 166 10.55 -29.22 -1.52
N GLU A 167 9.39 -28.95 -2.14
CA GLU A 167 9.13 -27.65 -2.77
C GLU A 167 9.01 -26.52 -1.74
N ILE A 168 8.44 -26.79 -0.57
CA ILE A 168 8.33 -25.82 0.53
C ILE A 168 9.71 -25.49 1.12
N GLU A 169 10.55 -26.50 1.32
CA GLU A 169 11.91 -26.36 1.85
C GLU A 169 12.81 -25.59 0.88
N GLU A 170 12.73 -25.91 -0.42
CA GLU A 170 13.49 -25.21 -1.45
C GLU A 170 13.03 -23.75 -1.57
N LEU A 171 11.71 -23.50 -1.51
CA LEU A 171 11.19 -22.15 -1.46
C LEU A 171 11.72 -21.38 -0.23
N GLY A 172 11.67 -22.00 0.96
CA GLY A 172 12.19 -21.39 2.19
C GLY A 172 13.69 -21.06 2.09
N SER A 173 14.46 -21.94 1.46
CA SER A 173 15.90 -21.77 1.23
C SER A 173 16.19 -20.58 0.32
N GLU A 174 15.48 -20.49 -0.80
CA GLU A 174 15.58 -19.36 -1.73
C GLU A 174 15.28 -18.02 -1.03
N LEU A 175 14.21 -17.95 -0.22
CA LEU A 175 13.89 -16.71 0.51
C LEU A 175 15.01 -16.31 1.48
N VAL A 176 15.56 -17.29 2.22
CA VAL A 176 16.67 -17.06 3.15
C VAL A 176 17.90 -16.53 2.42
N ASP A 177 18.22 -17.10 1.26
CA ASP A 177 19.41 -16.75 0.48
C ASP A 177 19.29 -15.37 -0.15
N VAL A 178 18.12 -15.03 -0.70
CA VAL A 178 17.83 -13.67 -1.20
C VAL A 178 17.92 -12.65 -0.07
N ALA A 179 17.30 -12.91 1.08
CA ALA A 179 17.35 -11.98 2.20
C ALA A 179 18.78 -11.69 2.67
N LYS A 180 19.62 -12.72 2.77
CA LYS A 180 21.03 -12.56 3.17
C LYS A 180 21.85 -11.83 2.11
N THR A 181 21.66 -12.18 0.85
CA THR A 181 22.41 -11.61 -0.28
C THR A 181 22.13 -10.12 -0.41
N GLU A 182 20.87 -9.74 -0.30
CA GLU A 182 20.43 -8.33 -0.42
C GLU A 182 20.53 -7.56 0.90
N GLY A 183 20.80 -8.23 2.02
CA GLY A 183 20.86 -7.60 3.33
C GLY A 183 19.50 -7.11 3.83
N PHE A 184 18.43 -7.80 3.43
CA PHE A 184 17.09 -7.62 3.99
C PHE A 184 17.02 -8.19 5.39
N ASP A 185 16.12 -7.61 6.18
CA ASP A 185 15.85 -8.01 7.54
C ASP A 185 14.77 -9.08 7.63
N GLY A 186 14.16 -9.46 6.51
CA GLY A 186 13.02 -10.37 6.43
C GLY A 186 12.08 -10.01 5.28
N PHE A 187 10.86 -10.50 5.31
CA PHE A 187 9.85 -10.23 4.29
C PHE A 187 8.48 -9.95 4.88
N THR A 188 7.70 -9.19 4.11
CA THR A 188 6.25 -9.06 4.29
C THR A 188 5.55 -9.91 3.23
N LEU A 189 5.12 -11.11 3.59
CA LEU A 189 4.56 -12.11 2.68
C LEU A 189 3.12 -11.77 2.30
N GLU A 190 2.85 -11.68 1.01
CA GLU A 190 1.51 -11.46 0.45
C GLU A 190 1.11 -12.62 -0.46
N LEU A 191 0.38 -13.57 0.11
CA LEU A 191 -0.12 -14.76 -0.59
C LEU A 191 -1.55 -15.17 -0.19
N TRP A 192 -2.03 -14.71 0.98
CA TRP A 192 -3.22 -15.31 1.59
C TRP A 192 -4.47 -15.20 0.71
N SER A 193 -4.65 -14.05 0.06
CA SER A 193 -5.82 -13.78 -0.78
C SER A 193 -5.74 -14.41 -2.17
N GLN A 194 -4.60 -14.97 -2.57
CA GLN A 194 -4.37 -15.45 -3.94
C GLN A 194 -5.23 -16.67 -4.32
N LEU A 195 -5.65 -17.47 -3.34
CA LEU A 195 -6.51 -18.64 -3.54
C LEU A 195 -7.99 -18.40 -3.19
N GLY A 196 -8.40 -17.14 -3.00
CA GLY A 196 -9.80 -16.78 -2.75
C GLY A 196 -10.39 -17.42 -1.47
N GLY A 197 -9.55 -17.66 -0.46
CA GLY A 197 -9.98 -18.26 0.82
C GLY A 197 -10.10 -19.79 0.81
N ASN A 198 -9.66 -20.45 -0.26
CA ASN A 198 -9.50 -21.91 -0.31
C ASN A 198 -8.14 -22.33 0.26
N LYS A 199 -7.99 -23.63 0.54
CA LYS A 199 -6.69 -24.24 0.88
C LYS A 199 -6.03 -23.65 2.13
N ARG A 200 -6.85 -23.20 3.09
CA ARG A 200 -6.38 -22.48 4.28
C ARG A 200 -5.44 -23.31 5.14
N LYS A 201 -5.74 -24.60 5.34
CA LYS A 201 -4.87 -25.51 6.13
C LYS A 201 -3.50 -25.66 5.48
N GLU A 202 -3.48 -25.86 4.17
CA GLU A 202 -2.26 -25.96 3.40
C GLU A 202 -1.48 -24.63 3.38
N LEU A 203 -2.17 -23.49 3.29
CA LEU A 203 -1.55 -22.17 3.40
C LEU A 203 -0.98 -21.90 4.80
N VAL A 204 -1.67 -22.32 5.87
CA VAL A 204 -1.12 -22.25 7.24
C VAL A 204 0.17 -23.05 7.32
N HIS A 205 0.18 -24.27 6.78
CA HIS A 205 1.37 -25.13 6.74
C HIS A 205 2.54 -24.46 6.00
N LEU A 206 2.29 -23.96 4.78
CA LEU A 206 3.28 -23.23 4.00
C LEU A 206 3.84 -22.03 4.78
N VAL A 207 2.98 -21.17 5.33
CA VAL A 207 3.41 -19.98 6.06
C VAL A 207 4.21 -20.33 7.31
N LYS A 208 3.82 -21.38 8.05
CA LYS A 208 4.59 -21.88 9.20
C LYS A 208 6.01 -22.22 8.79
N HIS A 209 6.17 -23.08 7.77
CA HIS A 209 7.49 -23.48 7.28
C HIS A 209 8.34 -22.30 6.82
N LEU A 210 7.80 -21.42 5.97
CA LEU A 210 8.54 -20.25 5.48
C LEU A 210 8.97 -19.32 6.62
N CYS A 211 8.08 -19.04 7.56
CA CYS A 211 8.41 -18.18 8.69
C CYS A 211 9.41 -18.83 9.65
N GLU A 212 9.33 -20.13 9.90
CA GLU A 212 10.31 -20.86 10.71
C GLU A 212 11.69 -20.89 10.05
N ALA A 213 11.75 -21.12 8.73
CA ALA A 213 12.99 -21.07 7.94
C ALA A 213 13.67 -19.69 8.06
N LEU A 214 12.91 -18.60 7.87
CA LEU A 214 13.39 -17.22 8.02
C LEU A 214 13.85 -16.94 9.46
N LYS A 215 13.02 -17.28 10.46
CA LYS A 215 13.31 -17.05 11.88
C LYS A 215 14.55 -17.80 12.36
N SER A 216 14.79 -19.01 11.85
CA SER A 216 16.00 -19.78 12.16
C SER A 216 17.29 -19.01 11.79
N LYS A 217 17.19 -18.06 10.85
CA LYS A 217 18.28 -17.18 10.42
C LYS A 217 18.15 -15.74 10.92
N LYS A 218 17.26 -15.47 11.89
CA LYS A 218 16.99 -14.14 12.47
C LYS A 218 16.44 -13.13 11.45
N LEU A 219 15.66 -13.62 10.49
CA LEU A 219 14.92 -12.82 9.51
C LEU A 219 13.44 -12.75 9.94
N ASP A 220 12.86 -11.56 9.83
CA ASP A 220 11.47 -11.30 10.21
C ASP A 220 10.50 -11.87 9.15
N CYS A 221 9.39 -12.43 9.62
CA CYS A 221 8.30 -12.91 8.78
C CYS A 221 7.00 -12.18 9.14
N ILE A 222 6.58 -11.21 8.32
CA ILE A 222 5.30 -10.52 8.47
C ILE A 222 4.31 -11.08 7.45
N LEU A 223 3.09 -11.40 7.86
CA LEU A 223 2.05 -11.90 6.96
C LEU A 223 1.01 -10.81 6.67
N VAL A 224 0.75 -10.54 5.39
CA VAL A 224 -0.39 -9.71 4.96
C VAL A 224 -1.66 -10.54 5.08
N ILE A 225 -2.66 -10.00 5.79
CA ILE A 225 -3.95 -10.68 6.01
C ILE A 225 -5.15 -9.77 5.68
N PRO A 226 -6.22 -10.31 5.07
CA PRO A 226 -7.47 -9.59 4.90
C PRO A 226 -8.20 -9.40 6.24
N PRO A 227 -9.20 -8.51 6.32
CA PRO A 227 -10.02 -8.38 7.51
C PRO A 227 -10.81 -9.66 7.79
N ALA A 228 -10.96 -9.98 9.09
CA ALA A 228 -11.70 -11.16 9.54
C ALA A 228 -13.21 -11.09 9.27
N VAL A 229 -13.73 -9.88 9.02
CA VAL A 229 -15.13 -9.63 8.68
C VAL A 229 -15.16 -8.79 7.41
N THR A 230 -15.93 -9.23 6.44
CA THR A 230 -16.15 -8.51 5.17
C THR A 230 -17.06 -7.30 5.37
N SER A 231 -17.17 -6.44 4.35
CA SER A 231 -18.08 -5.28 4.39
C SER A 231 -19.55 -5.66 4.56
N THR A 232 -19.93 -6.88 4.17
CA THR A 232 -21.28 -7.42 4.35
C THR A 232 -21.53 -8.06 5.72
N GLY A 233 -20.56 -8.00 6.64
CA GLY A 233 -20.65 -8.63 7.96
C GLY A 233 -20.41 -10.14 7.96
N GLN A 234 -20.07 -10.73 6.82
CA GLN A 234 -19.75 -12.16 6.71
C GLN A 234 -18.29 -12.45 7.11
N PRO A 235 -17.97 -13.67 7.60
CA PRO A 235 -16.59 -14.08 7.85
C PRO A 235 -15.69 -13.90 6.62
N GLY A 236 -14.48 -13.39 6.86
CA GLY A 236 -13.45 -13.19 5.84
C GLY A 236 -12.68 -14.47 5.50
N MET A 237 -11.66 -14.31 4.66
CA MET A 237 -10.78 -15.42 4.23
C MET A 237 -9.70 -15.79 5.26
N PHE A 238 -9.50 -14.95 6.29
CA PHE A 238 -8.56 -15.17 7.39
C PHE A 238 -9.32 -14.95 8.69
N GLY A 239 -9.40 -15.97 9.55
CA GLY A 239 -10.19 -15.95 10.77
C GLY A 239 -9.37 -16.25 12.01
N ARG A 240 -10.09 -16.55 13.10
CA ARG A 240 -9.50 -16.87 14.39
C ARG A 240 -8.67 -18.15 14.36
N GLU A 241 -9.14 -19.17 13.64
CA GLU A 241 -8.47 -20.48 13.57
C GLU A 241 -7.06 -20.32 12.99
N GLU A 242 -6.93 -19.65 11.84
CA GLU A 242 -5.62 -19.45 11.21
C GLU A 242 -4.75 -18.47 12.00
N PHE A 243 -5.36 -17.49 12.67
CA PHE A 243 -4.63 -16.60 13.58
C PHE A 243 -4.00 -17.34 14.76
N GLU A 244 -4.74 -18.20 15.45
CA GLU A 244 -4.24 -18.96 16.61
C GLU A 244 -3.07 -19.88 16.21
N GLU A 245 -3.09 -20.42 15.00
CA GLU A 245 -2.01 -21.26 14.48
C GLU A 245 -0.78 -20.47 14.02
N LEU A 246 -0.96 -19.26 13.47
CA LEU A 246 0.12 -18.49 12.85
C LEU A 246 0.74 -17.44 13.78
N ALA A 247 -0.01 -16.91 14.75
CA ALA A 247 0.47 -15.89 15.68
C ALA A 247 1.75 -16.29 16.45
N PRO A 248 1.96 -17.57 16.84
CA PRO A 248 3.21 -17.98 17.48
C PRO A 248 4.43 -17.97 16.54
N VAL A 249 4.23 -18.10 15.23
CA VAL A 249 5.31 -18.32 14.24
C VAL A 249 5.59 -17.11 13.35
N VAL A 250 4.67 -16.15 13.20
CA VAL A 250 4.97 -14.88 12.50
C VAL A 250 5.55 -13.84 13.45
N ASP A 251 6.19 -12.79 12.94
CA ASP A 251 6.63 -11.63 13.72
C ASP A 251 5.60 -10.50 13.73
N GLY A 252 4.65 -10.54 12.80
CA GLY A 252 3.53 -9.62 12.78
C GLY A 252 2.53 -9.92 11.67
N PHE A 253 1.36 -9.30 11.79
CA PHE A 253 0.33 -9.31 10.76
C PHE A 253 0.14 -7.91 10.20
N SER A 254 0.24 -7.76 8.89
CA SER A 254 -0.17 -6.55 8.18
C SER A 254 -1.65 -6.68 7.82
N LEU A 255 -2.52 -6.34 8.78
CA LEU A 255 -3.96 -6.43 8.63
C LEU A 255 -4.53 -5.30 7.76
N MET A 256 -5.21 -5.65 6.68
CA MET A 256 -5.80 -4.71 5.72
C MET A 256 -7.15 -4.16 6.20
N THR A 257 -7.15 -3.28 7.20
CA THR A 257 -8.35 -2.63 7.77
C THR A 257 -8.66 -1.28 7.09
N TYR A 258 -8.67 -1.29 5.76
CA TYR A 258 -9.04 -0.16 4.91
C TYR A 258 -9.83 -0.68 3.69
N ASP A 259 -10.21 0.20 2.77
CA ASP A 259 -11.00 -0.15 1.57
C ASP A 259 -12.31 -0.90 1.86
N TYR A 260 -12.98 -0.54 2.96
CA TYR A 260 -14.26 -1.15 3.37
C TYR A 260 -15.38 -0.94 2.33
N SER A 261 -15.42 0.26 1.73
CA SER A 261 -16.45 0.61 0.75
C SER A 261 -15.94 0.32 -0.66
N SER A 262 -16.76 -0.35 -1.48
CA SER A 262 -16.58 -0.35 -2.93
C SER A 262 -17.22 0.93 -3.49
N GLY A 263 -16.55 1.57 -4.46
CA GLY A 263 -17.16 2.65 -5.21
C GLY A 263 -18.43 2.17 -5.95
N PRO A 264 -19.36 3.07 -6.27
CA PRO A 264 -20.52 2.76 -7.10
C PRO A 264 -20.13 2.30 -8.52
#